data_AF-A0AAD8Y1B5-F1
#
_entry.id   AF-A0AAD8Y1B5-F1
#
_cell.length_a   1.000
_cell.length_b   1.000
_cell.length_c   1.000
_cell.angle_alpha   90.00
_cell.angle_beta   90.00
_cell.angle_gamma   90.00
#
_symmetry.space_group_name_H-M   'P 1'
#
loop_
_entity.id
_entity.type
_entity.pdbx_description
1 polymer ?
#
loop_
_entity_poly.entity_id
_entity_poly.type
_entity_poly.pdbx_seq_one_letter_code
_entity_poly.pdbx_strand_id
1 'polypeptide(L)'
;MVRRRAKKPRQHQSSLRLLSLVVVMTISSLLSSYSSSVPLRPSTSSCPIFATAFQIQASVSVPQQQLSTNRLQNHDTDKIETLVKEKLNRIATGYQIHGEKMKRTLEMELELSGKVEKCFMGDNADGHNQSLLLSTKLKEKKVRLEECLAVNDRVVHQLLATNSKGGQSSLFRDVQFIPSAAAGSTGEYDDLGQLMGNGGLVEGGETKKETDGYDTALQVIHHTARDWTVGAAPCRDETILWIVRAIVQYYTRDGGSNDGRNDLRVLIPGAGLGRLAYEVATCKDLIVKGVVPHVEANDSSVTMIFAAQNVIKMLQQQQYQHQQEGNRQLQSAIYPFLSDLQVNEIDARKRFEMEVFPDEHAVDSYKCYHDLTGTHPNLSFTVGDFVSTYSQQSKQNQYDVVATSFFIDTATNIYEYIYIMKHMLGTNGIWVNCGPVQWHPCALLRPTVEQLKDMLQVAGFELISWSVADEAVAYRHPDDVGGKGLEARYTRSEAYRPLRFVARLLSSQDDGSSSNEELPLKIQYSEFLNEVANGKIEVN
;
A
#
# COMPACT_ATOMS: atom_id res chain seq x y z
N MET A 1 15.01 50.94 -45.57
CA MET A 1 13.87 51.72 -46.09
C MET A 1 12.61 51.19 -45.41
N VAL A 2 11.95 52.04 -44.63
CA VAL A 2 10.63 51.92 -43.95
C VAL A 2 10.38 50.81 -42.91
N ARG A 3 10.36 51.25 -41.64
CA ARG A 3 9.79 50.64 -40.42
C ARG A 3 8.25 50.79 -40.39
N ARG A 4 7.55 49.89 -39.66
CA ARG A 4 6.64 50.16 -38.49
C ARG A 4 5.64 49.00 -38.32
N ARG A 5 5.63 48.25 -37.19
CA ARG A 5 5.04 48.50 -35.84
C ARG A 5 3.50 48.34 -35.76
N ALA A 6 3.09 47.22 -35.16
CA ALA A 6 2.04 46.97 -34.15
C ALA A 6 0.72 47.77 -34.13
N LYS A 7 -0.40 47.05 -33.91
CA LYS A 7 -1.50 47.43 -32.99
C LYS A 7 -2.48 46.26 -32.71
N LYS A 8 -2.69 45.93 -31.42
CA LYS A 8 -3.93 45.33 -30.89
C LYS A 8 -5.00 46.44 -30.74
N PRO A 9 -6.30 46.10 -30.74
CA PRO A 9 -7.15 46.33 -29.55
C PRO A 9 -8.18 45.19 -29.33
N ARG A 10 -8.40 44.69 -28.10
CA ARG A 10 -9.35 45.06 -27.01
C ARG A 10 -10.76 44.43 -27.09
N GLN A 11 -11.10 43.85 -25.93
CA GLN A 11 -12.38 43.40 -25.39
C GLN A 11 -13.62 44.23 -25.72
N HIS A 12 -14.76 43.56 -25.82
CA HIS A 12 -16.04 44.08 -25.32
C HIS A 12 -16.83 43.02 -24.55
N GLN A 13 -17.14 43.35 -23.29
CA GLN A 13 -18.28 42.84 -22.54
C GLN A 13 -19.56 43.42 -23.13
N SER A 14 -20.65 42.65 -23.09
CA SER A 14 -21.98 43.23 -22.89
C SER A 14 -22.93 42.18 -22.34
N SER A 15 -23.75 42.67 -21.42
CA SER A 15 -24.61 41.99 -20.46
C SER A 15 -26.09 42.09 -20.83
N LEU A 16 -26.85 41.12 -20.33
CA LEU A 16 -28.23 41.20 -19.78
C LEU A 16 -29.48 41.24 -20.70
N ARG A 17 -30.50 40.51 -20.19
CA ARG A 17 -31.98 40.59 -20.36
C ARG A 17 -32.60 39.67 -21.42
N LEU A 18 -33.79 39.07 -21.27
CA LEU A 18 -34.72 38.71 -20.18
C LEU A 18 -35.81 37.80 -20.85
N LEU A 19 -36.52 36.98 -20.06
CA LEU A 19 -37.90 36.47 -20.28
C LEU A 19 -38.23 35.57 -21.48
N SER A 20 -38.72 34.36 -21.19
CA SER A 20 -40.18 34.12 -21.11
C SER A 20 -40.52 32.73 -20.53
N LEU A 21 -41.34 32.73 -19.48
CA LEU A 21 -42.14 31.62 -18.95
C LEU A 21 -43.20 31.17 -19.97
N VAL A 22 -43.50 29.87 -20.02
CA VAL A 22 -44.88 29.37 -20.14
C VAL A 22 -45.04 28.14 -19.24
N VAL A 23 -46.04 28.21 -18.36
CA VAL A 23 -46.60 27.18 -17.49
C VAL A 23 -47.88 26.67 -18.13
N VAL A 24 -48.14 25.35 -18.12
CA VAL A 24 -49.51 24.80 -18.00
C VAL A 24 -49.46 23.50 -17.16
N MET A 25 -50.13 23.54 -16.01
CA MET A 25 -50.64 22.40 -15.22
C MET A 25 -52.01 21.95 -15.76
N THR A 26 -52.38 20.68 -15.52
CA THR A 26 -53.70 20.24 -14.94
C THR A 26 -53.67 18.72 -14.67
N ILE A 27 -53.72 18.22 -13.42
CA ILE A 27 -54.88 17.85 -12.52
C ILE A 27 -55.34 16.38 -12.72
N SER A 28 -55.00 15.45 -11.80
CA SER A 28 -55.75 14.89 -10.63
C SER A 28 -56.77 13.79 -10.96
N SER A 29 -56.70 12.58 -10.39
CA SER A 29 -57.41 12.05 -9.17
C SER A 29 -57.91 10.61 -9.53
N LEU A 30 -57.96 9.53 -8.73
CA LEU A 30 -58.67 9.15 -7.49
C LEU A 30 -58.22 7.68 -7.17
N LEU A 31 -57.78 7.29 -5.95
CA LEU A 31 -58.51 6.80 -4.75
C LEU A 31 -58.78 5.28 -4.63
N SER A 32 -58.59 4.79 -3.39
CA SER A 32 -59.20 3.64 -2.67
C SER A 32 -58.70 2.21 -2.96
N SER A 33 -57.96 1.53 -2.08
CA SER A 33 -58.30 0.86 -0.77
C SER A 33 -59.06 -0.48 -0.87
N TYR A 34 -58.57 -1.50 -0.13
CA TYR A 34 -59.18 -2.72 0.48
C TYR A 34 -58.09 -3.82 0.56
N SER A 35 -57.42 -4.11 1.69
CA SER A 35 -57.80 -4.80 2.95
C SER A 35 -58.23 -6.27 2.84
N SER A 36 -57.41 -7.10 3.52
CA SER A 36 -57.74 -8.29 4.35
C SER A 36 -58.27 -9.59 3.73
N SER A 37 -57.51 -10.69 3.89
CA SER A 37 -57.77 -11.76 4.89
C SER A 37 -57.33 -13.17 4.44
N VAL A 38 -56.72 -13.88 5.39
CA VAL A 38 -56.37 -15.32 5.44
C VAL A 38 -57.64 -16.13 5.76
N PRO A 39 -57.81 -17.40 5.31
CA PRO A 39 -57.57 -18.56 6.20
C PRO A 39 -57.13 -19.90 5.56
N LEU A 40 -56.21 -20.58 6.27
CA LEU A 40 -56.13 -22.00 6.68
C LEU A 40 -56.46 -23.18 5.72
N ARG A 41 -55.45 -24.09 5.67
CA ARG A 41 -55.36 -25.54 5.31
C ARG A 41 -56.52 -26.44 5.84
N PRO A 42 -56.75 -27.71 5.37
CA PRO A 42 -55.73 -28.80 5.40
C PRO A 42 -55.83 -30.01 4.41
N SER A 43 -54.77 -30.86 4.48
CA SER A 43 -54.70 -32.34 4.19
C SER A 43 -54.78 -32.81 2.72
N THR A 44 -54.13 -33.86 2.18
CA THR A 44 -53.19 -34.93 2.63
C THR A 44 -52.78 -35.76 1.38
N SER A 45 -51.78 -36.64 1.54
CA SER A 45 -51.39 -37.82 0.70
C SER A 45 -50.34 -37.53 -0.40
N SER A 46 -49.05 -37.86 -0.18
CA SER A 46 -48.34 -39.18 -0.27
C SER A 46 -47.84 -39.45 -1.70
N CYS A 47 -46.60 -39.83 -2.02
CA CYS A 47 -45.55 -40.60 -1.33
C CYS A 47 -44.19 -40.42 -2.09
N PRO A 48 -43.06 -41.01 -1.60
CA PRO A 48 -41.70 -40.48 -1.73
C PRO A 48 -40.81 -41.24 -2.75
N ILE A 49 -39.71 -40.61 -3.19
CA ILE A 49 -38.49 -41.32 -3.62
C ILE A 49 -37.24 -40.56 -3.15
N PHE A 50 -36.41 -41.33 -2.44
CA PHE A 50 -35.03 -41.17 -1.97
C PHE A 50 -34.10 -40.21 -2.74
N ALA A 51 -33.46 -39.31 -2.01
CA ALA A 51 -32.05 -38.99 -2.20
C ALA A 51 -31.41 -38.73 -0.83
N THR A 52 -30.49 -39.60 -0.50
CA THR A 52 -29.74 -39.76 0.75
C THR A 52 -29.07 -38.48 1.23
N ALA A 53 -29.32 -38.14 2.50
CA ALA A 53 -28.52 -37.22 3.28
C ALA A 53 -27.06 -37.70 3.32
N PHE A 54 -26.13 -36.88 2.84
CA PHE A 54 -24.71 -37.02 3.16
C PHE A 54 -24.49 -36.48 4.57
N GLN A 55 -24.58 -37.39 5.53
CA GLN A 55 -24.15 -37.20 6.89
C GLN A 55 -22.62 -37.29 6.90
N ILE A 56 -21.93 -36.15 6.72
CA ILE A 56 -20.49 -36.10 7.01
C ILE A 56 -20.36 -36.11 8.53
N GLN A 57 -20.15 -37.29 9.11
CA GLN A 57 -19.55 -37.40 10.44
C GLN A 57 -18.10 -36.95 10.36
N ALA A 58 -17.86 -35.65 10.44
CA ALA A 58 -16.57 -35.11 10.83
C ALA A 58 -16.50 -35.12 12.37
N SER A 59 -16.33 -36.31 12.94
CA SER A 59 -15.85 -36.44 14.32
C SER A 59 -14.36 -36.11 14.33
N VAL A 60 -14.04 -34.82 14.38
CA VAL A 60 -12.76 -34.32 14.88
C VAL A 60 -13.09 -33.48 16.09
N SER A 61 -13.09 -34.11 17.26
CA SER A 61 -13.00 -33.43 18.53
C SER A 61 -11.68 -32.65 18.55
N VAL A 62 -11.74 -31.37 18.19
CA VAL A 62 -10.65 -30.43 18.37
C VAL A 62 -10.52 -30.19 19.88
N PRO A 63 -9.41 -30.56 20.52
CA PRO A 63 -9.17 -30.12 21.88
C PRO A 63 -9.10 -28.60 21.86
N GLN A 64 -10.00 -27.93 22.58
CA GLN A 64 -9.84 -26.54 22.97
C GLN A 64 -8.56 -26.41 23.80
N GLN A 65 -7.41 -26.28 23.14
CA GLN A 65 -6.25 -25.66 23.75
C GLN A 65 -6.37 -24.17 23.47
N GLN A 66 -6.60 -23.41 24.55
CA GLN A 66 -6.26 -21.99 24.57
C GLN A 66 -4.79 -21.86 24.14
N LEU A 67 -4.55 -21.56 22.87
CA LEU A 67 -3.24 -21.16 22.38
C LEU A 67 -3.02 -19.72 22.84
N SER A 68 -2.66 -19.61 24.12
CA SER A 68 -1.91 -18.48 24.62
C SER A 68 -0.70 -18.27 23.71
N THR A 69 -0.44 -17.03 23.33
CA THR A 69 0.71 -16.52 22.55
C THR A 69 2.09 -16.77 23.18
N ASN A 70 2.22 -17.75 24.06
CA ASN A 70 3.47 -18.13 24.70
C ASN A 70 3.85 -19.54 24.29
N ARG A 71 4.65 -19.66 23.22
CA ARG A 71 5.76 -20.61 23.01
C ARG A 71 6.05 -20.77 21.51
N LEU A 72 6.64 -19.75 20.89
CA LEU A 72 7.80 -20.08 20.06
C LEU A 72 8.88 -20.51 21.05
N GLN A 73 9.44 -21.71 20.90
CA GLN A 73 10.60 -22.06 21.71
C GLN A 73 11.73 -21.07 21.37
N ASN A 74 12.60 -20.70 22.31
CA ASN A 74 13.70 -19.77 22.02
C ASN A 74 14.50 -20.18 20.76
N HIS A 75 14.60 -21.49 20.51
CA HIS A 75 15.22 -22.08 19.32
C HIS A 75 14.53 -21.71 17.99
N ASP A 76 13.22 -21.47 17.96
CA ASP A 76 12.48 -21.06 16.74
C ASP A 76 12.62 -19.57 16.47
N THR A 77 12.76 -18.75 17.53
CA THR A 77 13.00 -17.31 17.39
C THR A 77 14.38 -17.04 16.81
N ASP A 78 15.42 -17.74 17.30
CA ASP A 78 16.79 -17.62 16.78
C ASP A 78 16.90 -18.06 15.30
N LYS A 79 16.11 -19.08 14.90
CA LYS A 79 16.01 -19.52 13.51
C LYS A 79 15.36 -18.46 12.61
N ILE A 80 14.20 -17.93 13.01
CA ILE A 80 13.50 -16.88 12.26
C ILE A 80 14.41 -15.66 12.10
N GLU A 81 15.07 -15.24 13.19
CA GLU A 81 16.03 -14.14 13.16
C GLU A 81 17.18 -14.38 12.17
N THR A 82 17.77 -15.59 12.18
CA THR A 82 18.84 -15.95 11.24
C THR A 82 18.38 -15.85 9.80
N LEU A 83 17.20 -16.39 9.49
CA LEU A 83 16.67 -16.45 8.13
C LEU A 83 16.26 -15.06 7.62
N VAL A 84 15.65 -14.24 8.46
CA VAL A 84 15.38 -12.82 8.15
C VAL A 84 16.68 -12.09 7.82
N LYS A 85 17.74 -12.26 8.63
CA LYS A 85 19.04 -11.64 8.34
C LYS A 85 19.61 -12.10 7.01
N GLU A 86 19.57 -13.40 6.72
CA GLU A 86 20.04 -13.94 5.44
C GLU A 86 19.29 -13.33 4.25
N LYS A 87 17.96 -13.20 4.36
CA LYS A 87 17.14 -12.55 3.32
C LYS A 87 17.46 -11.08 3.13
N LEU A 88 17.55 -10.31 4.20
CA LEU A 88 17.88 -8.88 4.13
C LEU A 88 19.28 -8.67 3.53
N ASN A 89 20.26 -9.49 3.92
CA ASN A 89 21.61 -9.48 3.33
C ASN A 89 21.60 -9.85 1.84
N ARG A 90 20.81 -10.86 1.45
CA ARG A 90 20.63 -11.25 0.04
C ARG A 90 20.04 -10.11 -0.79
N ILE A 91 19.01 -9.43 -0.28
CA ILE A 91 18.38 -8.29 -0.96
C ILE A 91 19.37 -7.13 -1.12
N ALA A 92 20.13 -6.81 -0.07
CA ALA A 92 21.15 -5.78 -0.14
C ALA A 92 22.26 -6.14 -1.16
N THR A 93 22.73 -7.39 -1.17
CA THR A 93 23.69 -7.90 -2.16
C THR A 93 23.12 -7.84 -3.58
N GLY A 94 21.82 -8.09 -3.74
CA GLY A 94 21.10 -7.96 -5.02
C GLY A 94 21.21 -6.56 -5.61
N TYR A 95 21.23 -5.51 -4.78
CA TYR A 95 21.45 -4.14 -5.24
C TYR A 95 22.85 -3.92 -5.84
N GLN A 96 23.88 -4.50 -5.22
CA GLN A 96 25.25 -4.43 -5.72
C GLN A 96 25.38 -5.11 -7.08
N ILE A 97 24.80 -6.30 -7.22
CA ILE A 97 24.75 -7.04 -8.49
C ILE A 97 24.04 -6.22 -9.57
N HIS A 98 22.91 -5.58 -9.22
CA HIS A 98 22.20 -4.68 -10.11
C HIS A 98 23.06 -3.49 -10.54
N GLY A 99 23.76 -2.84 -9.61
CA GLY A 99 24.68 -1.74 -9.90
C GLY A 99 25.81 -2.15 -10.86
N GLU A 100 26.41 -3.31 -10.67
CA GLU A 100 27.43 -3.83 -11.59
C GLU A 100 26.87 -4.13 -12.99
N LYS A 101 25.63 -4.64 -13.09
CA LYS A 101 24.95 -4.84 -14.38
C LYS A 101 24.70 -3.50 -15.09
N MET A 102 24.29 -2.47 -14.36
CA MET A 102 24.10 -1.12 -14.92
C MET A 102 25.41 -0.55 -15.46
N LYS A 103 26.51 -0.65 -14.69
CA LYS A 103 27.83 -0.19 -15.11
C LYS A 103 28.28 -0.88 -16.39
N ARG A 104 28.19 -2.22 -16.46
CA ARG A 104 28.54 -2.98 -17.68
C ARG A 104 27.70 -2.58 -18.88
N THR A 105 26.40 -2.37 -18.68
CA THR A 105 25.50 -1.92 -19.76
C THR A 105 25.92 -0.56 -20.29
N LEU A 106 26.20 0.40 -19.40
CA LEU A 106 26.67 1.73 -19.77
C LEU A 106 28.04 1.71 -20.46
N GLU A 107 28.94 0.81 -20.05
CA GLU A 107 30.24 0.64 -20.72
C GLU A 107 30.08 0.15 -22.17
N MET A 108 29.18 -0.81 -22.40
CA MET A 108 28.86 -1.26 -23.76
C MET A 108 28.25 -0.14 -24.61
N GLU A 109 27.32 0.65 -24.06
CA GLU A 109 26.72 1.81 -24.74
C GLU A 109 27.77 2.86 -25.09
N LEU A 110 28.69 3.15 -24.16
CA LEU A 110 29.78 4.11 -24.35
C LEU A 110 30.75 3.63 -25.45
N GLU A 111 31.13 2.36 -25.45
CA GLU A 111 32.00 1.79 -26.47
C GLU A 111 31.33 1.81 -27.86
N LEU A 112 30.07 1.39 -27.92
CA LEU A 112 29.30 1.35 -29.17
C LEU A 112 29.12 2.77 -29.74
N SER A 113 28.66 3.72 -28.93
CA SER A 113 28.47 5.11 -29.36
C SER A 113 29.78 5.73 -29.85
N GLY A 114 30.89 5.56 -29.12
CA GLY A 114 32.19 6.10 -29.51
C GLY A 114 32.69 5.54 -30.85
N LYS A 115 32.54 4.23 -31.08
CA LYS A 115 32.91 3.61 -32.37
C LYS A 115 32.01 4.07 -33.51
N VAL A 116 30.70 4.13 -33.29
CA VAL A 116 29.72 4.54 -34.32
C VAL A 116 29.89 6.01 -34.70
N GLU A 117 30.07 6.90 -33.71
CA GLU A 117 30.29 8.33 -33.95
C GLU A 117 31.57 8.57 -34.75
N LYS A 118 32.66 7.84 -34.44
CA LYS A 118 33.91 7.92 -35.21
C LYS A 118 33.73 7.47 -36.66
N CYS A 119 32.96 6.40 -36.91
CA CYS A 119 32.64 5.96 -38.26
C CYS A 119 31.76 6.97 -39.01
N PHE A 120 30.81 7.62 -38.33
CA PHE A 120 29.86 8.54 -38.96
C PHE A 120 30.46 9.92 -39.26
N MET A 121 31.36 10.42 -38.40
CA MET A 121 31.91 11.79 -38.50
C MET A 121 33.34 11.86 -39.04
N GLY A 122 34.05 10.74 -39.15
CA GLY A 122 35.48 10.72 -39.49
C GLY A 122 36.35 11.46 -38.46
N ASP A 123 37.49 12.00 -38.88
CA ASP A 123 38.38 12.78 -38.00
C ASP A 123 37.96 14.27 -37.84
N ASN A 124 36.83 14.69 -38.43
CA ASN A 124 36.39 16.09 -38.54
C ASN A 124 35.52 16.59 -37.37
N ALA A 125 35.62 15.99 -36.18
CA ALA A 125 34.88 16.47 -35.02
C ALA A 125 35.57 17.71 -34.41
N ASP A 126 35.24 18.90 -34.91
CA ASP A 126 35.62 20.17 -34.29
C ASP A 126 35.22 20.20 -32.80
N GLY A 127 36.06 20.77 -31.94
CA GLY A 127 35.90 20.73 -30.47
C GLY A 127 34.55 21.25 -29.94
N HIS A 128 33.86 22.11 -30.70
CA HIS A 128 32.54 22.64 -30.33
C HIS A 128 31.41 21.58 -30.42
N ASN A 129 31.55 20.60 -31.32
CA ASN A 129 30.57 19.53 -31.51
C ASN A 129 30.79 18.34 -30.56
N GLN A 130 31.96 18.24 -29.91
CA GLN A 130 32.26 17.13 -28.99
C GLN A 130 31.30 17.07 -27.80
N SER A 131 30.84 18.22 -27.30
CA SER A 131 29.85 18.28 -26.21
C SER A 131 28.45 17.78 -26.61
N LEU A 132 28.16 17.73 -27.91
CA LEU A 132 26.88 17.27 -28.45
C LEU A 132 26.84 15.75 -28.63
N LEU A 133 28.01 15.10 -28.68
CA LEU A 133 28.14 13.66 -28.88
C LEU A 133 27.52 12.87 -27.73
N LEU A 134 26.91 11.73 -28.07
CA LEU A 134 26.36 10.81 -27.10
C LEU A 134 27.48 10.17 -26.29
N SER A 135 28.60 9.78 -26.91
CA SER A 135 29.74 9.19 -26.18
C SER A 135 30.28 10.12 -25.09
N THR A 136 30.37 11.44 -25.35
CA THR A 136 30.76 12.44 -24.35
C THR A 136 29.76 12.45 -23.19
N LYS A 137 28.45 12.49 -23.48
CA LYS A 137 27.40 12.48 -22.45
C LYS A 137 27.36 11.18 -21.65
N LEU A 138 27.59 10.03 -22.29
CA LEU A 138 27.66 8.72 -21.61
C LEU A 138 28.89 8.61 -20.72
N LYS A 139 30.01 9.23 -21.09
CA LYS A 139 31.21 9.30 -20.25
C LYS A 139 30.95 10.10 -18.97
N GLU A 140 30.27 11.25 -19.06
CA GLU A 140 29.83 12.02 -17.89
C GLU A 140 28.83 11.22 -17.04
N LYS A 141 27.88 10.54 -17.69
CA LYS A 141 26.90 9.64 -17.04
C LYS A 141 27.58 8.54 -16.24
N LYS A 142 28.70 7.98 -16.72
CA LYS A 142 29.45 6.91 -16.03
C LYS A 142 29.95 7.34 -14.66
N VAL A 143 30.60 8.51 -14.58
CA VAL A 143 31.14 9.04 -13.32
C VAL A 143 30.02 9.23 -12.29
N ARG A 144 28.92 9.87 -12.70
CA ARG A 144 27.76 10.09 -11.83
C ARG A 144 27.09 8.79 -11.38
N LEU A 145 26.98 7.80 -12.27
CA LEU A 145 26.38 6.51 -11.97
C LEU A 145 27.13 5.81 -10.83
N GLU A 146 28.46 5.79 -10.87
CA GLU A 146 29.27 5.13 -9.83
C GLU A 146 29.09 5.80 -8.45
N GLU A 147 29.11 7.14 -8.40
CA GLU A 147 28.92 7.90 -7.17
C GLU A 147 27.52 7.69 -6.57
N CYS A 148 26.47 7.77 -7.41
CA CYS A 148 25.09 7.64 -6.96
C CYS A 148 24.77 6.20 -6.53
N LEU A 149 25.31 5.19 -7.24
CA LEU A 149 25.17 3.78 -6.86
C LEU A 149 25.76 3.52 -5.47
N ALA A 150 26.93 4.08 -5.19
CA ALA A 150 27.58 3.94 -3.89
C ALA A 150 26.78 4.60 -2.75
N VAL A 151 26.07 5.70 -3.02
CA VAL A 151 25.18 6.33 -2.03
C VAL A 151 23.98 5.43 -1.76
N ASN A 152 23.28 4.98 -2.80
CA ASN A 152 22.12 4.10 -2.64
C ASN A 152 22.47 2.77 -1.99
N ASP A 153 23.64 2.18 -2.27
CA ASP A 153 24.10 0.95 -1.64
C ASP A 153 24.21 1.11 -0.11
N ARG A 154 24.81 2.21 0.35
CA ARG A 154 24.86 2.53 1.79
C ARG A 154 23.47 2.71 2.38
N VAL A 155 22.56 3.37 1.67
CA VAL A 155 21.17 3.56 2.10
C VAL A 155 20.42 2.25 2.23
N VAL A 156 20.54 1.35 1.25
CA VAL A 156 19.92 0.01 1.29
C VAL A 156 20.41 -0.76 2.51
N HIS A 157 21.73 -0.79 2.73
CA HIS A 157 22.29 -1.45 3.90
C HIS A 157 21.89 -0.80 5.24
N GLN A 158 21.71 0.53 5.26
CA GLN A 158 21.21 1.28 6.43
C GLN A 158 19.75 0.91 6.72
N LEU A 159 18.87 0.98 5.72
CA LEU A 159 17.43 0.69 5.85
C LEU A 159 17.16 -0.77 6.21
N LEU A 160 17.95 -1.70 5.67
CA LEU A 160 17.83 -3.13 5.97
C LEU A 160 18.67 -3.57 7.18
N ALA A 161 19.33 -2.62 7.87
CA ALA A 161 20.15 -2.85 9.07
C ALA A 161 21.24 -3.93 8.94
N THR A 162 21.75 -4.19 7.74
CA THR A 162 22.71 -5.28 7.46
C THR A 162 24.14 -4.96 7.92
N ASN A 163 24.46 -3.69 8.19
CA ASN A 163 25.82 -3.25 8.55
C ASN A 163 26.10 -3.19 10.07
N SER A 164 25.10 -3.47 10.91
CA SER A 164 25.22 -3.33 12.37
C SER A 164 26.01 -4.50 12.99
N LYS A 165 27.31 -4.29 13.23
CA LYS A 165 28.23 -5.29 13.82
C LYS A 165 28.09 -5.50 15.35
N GLY A 166 27.08 -4.94 16.01
CA GLY A 166 26.87 -5.15 17.45
C GLY A 166 25.43 -4.85 17.89
N GLY A 167 24.81 -5.80 18.59
CA GLY A 167 23.54 -5.58 19.31
C GLY A 167 22.26 -5.60 18.47
N GLN A 168 22.09 -6.57 17.56
CA GLN A 168 20.86 -6.70 16.75
C GLN A 168 19.68 -7.40 17.46
N SER A 169 19.86 -7.90 18.70
CA SER A 169 18.81 -8.66 19.41
C SER A 169 17.56 -7.83 19.78
N SER A 170 17.56 -6.50 19.62
CA SER A 170 16.37 -5.68 19.83
C SER A 170 15.51 -5.48 18.59
N LEU A 171 16.03 -5.61 17.37
CA LEU A 171 15.27 -5.36 16.12
C LEU A 171 14.08 -6.31 15.99
N PHE A 172 14.25 -7.55 16.41
CA PHE A 172 13.21 -8.59 16.37
C PHE A 172 12.19 -8.49 17.51
N ARG A 173 12.45 -7.69 18.56
CA ARG A 173 11.49 -7.51 19.66
C ARG A 173 10.32 -6.59 19.30
N ASP A 174 10.51 -5.73 18.31
CA ASP A 174 9.56 -4.68 17.94
C ASP A 174 8.71 -5.06 16.69
N VAL A 175 8.92 -6.25 16.11
CA VAL A 175 8.13 -6.79 14.98
C VAL A 175 7.41 -8.05 15.41
N GLN A 176 6.10 -8.10 15.18
CA GLN A 176 5.34 -9.33 15.31
C GLN A 176 5.39 -10.13 14.00
N PHE A 177 5.86 -11.37 14.05
CA PHE A 177 5.83 -12.29 12.92
C PHE A 177 4.68 -13.28 13.10
N ILE A 178 3.83 -13.41 12.09
CA ILE A 178 2.67 -14.31 12.12
C ILE A 178 2.82 -15.33 10.98
N PRO A 179 3.07 -16.61 11.29
CA PRO A 179 3.07 -17.68 10.30
C PRO A 179 1.69 -17.82 9.63
N SER A 180 1.67 -18.15 8.34
CA SER A 180 0.43 -18.44 7.62
C SER A 180 -0.22 -19.73 8.15
N ALA A 181 -1.54 -19.74 8.36
CA ALA A 181 -2.28 -20.87 8.96
C ALA A 181 -2.67 -21.98 7.96
N ALA A 182 -2.37 -21.85 6.66
CA ALA A 182 -2.82 -22.77 5.62
C ALA A 182 -2.08 -24.15 5.58
N ALA A 183 -1.11 -24.39 6.47
CA ALA A 183 -0.13 -25.46 6.32
C ALA A 183 -0.42 -26.75 7.15
N GLY A 184 -1.69 -27.14 7.26
CA GLY A 184 -2.06 -28.33 8.03
C GLY A 184 -1.74 -29.70 7.42
N SER A 185 -1.25 -29.81 6.18
CA SER A 185 -1.29 -31.11 5.47
C SER A 185 -0.04 -31.62 4.76
N THR A 186 1.08 -30.89 4.69
CA THR A 186 2.29 -31.46 4.06
C THR A 186 3.54 -30.98 4.79
N GLY A 187 4.02 -31.78 5.74
CA GLY A 187 5.28 -31.54 6.41
C GLY A 187 6.42 -31.61 5.40
N GLU A 188 6.94 -30.46 4.97
CA GLU A 188 8.34 -30.19 4.61
C GLU A 188 8.49 -28.72 4.19
N TYR A 189 9.22 -27.92 4.99
CA TYR A 189 10.00 -26.75 4.57
C TYR A 189 9.35 -25.54 3.85
N ASP A 190 8.05 -25.27 3.95
CA ASP A 190 7.44 -24.11 3.25
C ASP A 190 6.92 -22.94 4.14
N ASP A 191 6.70 -23.15 5.45
CA ASP A 191 6.14 -22.13 6.36
C ASP A 191 6.97 -20.84 6.42
N LEU A 192 8.28 -20.99 6.36
CA LEU A 192 9.20 -19.86 6.47
C LEU A 192 9.44 -19.17 5.13
N GLY A 193 9.25 -19.88 4.01
CA GLY A 193 9.25 -19.29 2.67
C GLY A 193 8.08 -18.33 2.47
N GLN A 194 6.90 -18.72 2.98
CA GLN A 194 5.69 -17.91 2.96
C GLN A 194 5.74 -16.73 3.96
N LEU A 195 6.27 -16.93 5.18
CA LEU A 195 6.49 -15.86 6.18
C LEU A 195 7.42 -14.76 5.66
N MET A 196 8.35 -15.14 4.78
CA MET A 196 9.35 -14.25 4.22
C MET A 196 8.84 -13.53 2.97
N GLY A 197 7.59 -13.74 2.57
CA GLY A 197 7.01 -13.17 1.36
C GLY A 197 7.46 -13.92 0.11
N ASN A 198 6.49 -14.28 -0.74
CA ASN A 198 6.77 -14.76 -2.09
C ASN A 198 7.38 -13.61 -2.88
N GLY A 199 8.71 -13.57 -2.97
CA GLY A 199 9.41 -12.78 -3.97
C GLY A 199 9.07 -13.28 -5.37
N GLY A 200 7.84 -13.06 -5.84
CA GLY A 200 7.40 -13.33 -7.22
C GLY A 200 7.81 -14.68 -7.80
N LEU A 201 7.82 -15.75 -7.00
CA LEU A 201 8.14 -17.10 -7.49
C LEU A 201 6.87 -17.76 -8.00
N VAL A 202 6.74 -17.86 -9.32
CA VAL A 202 5.81 -18.81 -9.95
C VAL A 202 6.55 -20.13 -10.11
N GLU A 203 5.97 -21.23 -9.64
CA GLU A 203 6.44 -22.57 -9.97
C GLU A 203 6.19 -22.84 -11.46
N GLY A 204 7.19 -22.53 -12.27
CA GLY A 204 7.34 -23.04 -13.63
C GLY A 204 8.66 -23.81 -13.69
N GLY A 205 8.61 -25.07 -14.10
CA GLY A 205 9.79 -25.90 -14.28
C GLY A 205 10.86 -25.19 -15.12
N GLU A 206 12.11 -25.31 -14.67
CA GLU A 206 13.35 -24.80 -15.25
C GLU A 206 13.66 -23.30 -15.03
N THR A 207 14.64 -23.07 -14.15
CA THR A 207 15.25 -21.78 -13.74
C THR A 207 14.34 -20.80 -13.01
N LYS A 208 14.52 -20.73 -11.67
CA LYS A 208 14.01 -19.67 -10.79
C LYS A 208 14.50 -18.30 -11.31
N LYS A 209 13.70 -17.63 -12.13
CA LYS A 209 13.89 -16.20 -12.45
C LYS A 209 13.28 -15.39 -11.32
N GLU A 210 14.09 -14.59 -10.62
CA GLU A 210 13.56 -13.43 -9.90
C GLU A 210 12.82 -12.57 -10.93
N THR A 211 11.50 -12.53 -10.83
CA THR A 211 10.70 -11.52 -11.51
C THR A 211 10.81 -10.21 -10.71
N ASP A 212 10.34 -9.10 -11.29
CA ASP A 212 10.25 -7.75 -10.70
C ASP A 212 9.36 -7.71 -9.43
N GLY A 213 9.71 -8.48 -8.41
CA GLY A 213 8.93 -8.66 -7.19
C GLY A 213 8.95 -7.42 -6.31
N TYR A 214 7.90 -7.28 -5.50
CA TYR A 214 7.75 -6.25 -4.47
C TYR A 214 8.91 -6.24 -3.45
N ASP A 215 9.61 -7.37 -3.32
CA ASP A 215 10.59 -7.63 -2.29
C ASP A 215 12.05 -7.50 -2.80
N THR A 216 12.39 -6.32 -3.32
CA THR A 216 13.73 -6.01 -3.86
C THR A 216 14.28 -4.71 -3.29
N ALA A 217 15.60 -4.54 -3.34
CA ALA A 217 16.24 -3.29 -2.90
C ALA A 217 15.80 -2.07 -3.72
N LEU A 218 15.43 -2.27 -5.00
CA LEU A 218 14.88 -1.21 -5.85
C LEU A 218 13.53 -0.72 -5.31
N GLN A 219 12.67 -1.64 -4.89
CA GLN A 219 11.38 -1.29 -4.29
C GLN A 219 11.56 -0.58 -2.95
N VAL A 220 12.55 -0.97 -2.13
CA VAL A 220 12.90 -0.23 -0.91
C VAL A 220 13.29 1.21 -1.22
N ILE A 221 14.13 1.43 -2.23
CA ILE A 221 14.52 2.78 -2.68
C ILE A 221 13.31 3.59 -3.16
N HIS A 222 12.49 3.01 -4.03
CA HIS A 222 11.32 3.68 -4.60
C HIS A 222 10.27 4.03 -3.55
N HIS A 223 9.97 3.09 -2.64
CA HIS A 223 9.06 3.34 -1.55
C HIS A 223 9.64 4.36 -0.56
N THR A 224 10.97 4.40 -0.36
CA THR A 224 11.61 5.40 0.52
C THR A 224 11.38 6.80 -0.02
N ALA A 225 11.52 7.00 -1.33
CA ALA A 225 11.19 8.27 -1.97
C ALA A 225 9.72 8.63 -1.79
N ARG A 226 8.81 7.73 -2.19
CA ARG A 226 7.36 7.97 -2.08
C ARG A 226 6.93 8.33 -0.65
N ASP A 227 7.41 7.56 0.32
CA ASP A 227 6.90 7.59 1.69
C ASP A 227 7.64 8.59 2.57
N TRP A 228 8.90 8.95 2.30
CA TRP A 228 9.74 9.63 3.29
C TRP A 228 10.57 10.81 2.77
N THR A 229 10.39 11.25 1.52
CA THR A 229 11.07 12.45 0.99
C THR A 229 10.10 13.59 0.72
N VAL A 230 10.63 14.82 0.66
CA VAL A 230 9.80 16.01 0.38
C VAL A 230 9.28 16.06 -1.06
N GLY A 231 10.02 15.51 -2.03
CA GLY A 231 9.63 15.52 -3.45
C GLY A 231 8.29 14.83 -3.71
N ALA A 232 7.99 13.78 -2.96
CA ALA A 232 6.74 13.04 -3.04
C ALA A 232 5.59 13.63 -2.19
N ALA A 233 5.80 14.72 -1.44
CA ALA A 233 4.76 15.32 -0.59
C ALA A 233 3.45 15.63 -1.33
N PRO A 234 3.44 16.23 -2.55
CA PRO A 234 2.19 16.47 -3.28
C PRO A 234 1.41 15.18 -3.58
N CYS A 235 2.10 14.06 -3.81
CA CYS A 235 1.47 12.76 -4.04
C CYS A 235 0.84 12.23 -2.74
N ARG A 236 1.55 12.36 -1.61
CA ARG A 236 1.07 11.95 -0.28
C ARG A 236 -0.10 12.79 0.21
N ASP A 237 -0.11 14.08 -0.09
CA ASP A 237 -1.19 14.99 0.27
C ASP A 237 -2.54 14.53 -0.32
N GLU A 238 -2.51 14.06 -1.56
CA GLU A 238 -3.68 13.55 -2.28
C GLU A 238 -4.02 12.09 -1.96
N THR A 239 -3.17 11.37 -1.22
CA THR A 239 -3.36 9.94 -0.94
C THR A 239 -3.36 9.69 0.56
N ILE A 240 -2.19 9.52 1.17
CA ILE A 240 -1.98 9.25 2.59
C ILE A 240 -2.69 10.28 3.47
N LEU A 241 -2.46 11.58 3.26
CA LEU A 241 -3.06 12.60 4.12
C LEU A 241 -4.55 12.78 3.87
N TRP A 242 -5.06 12.38 2.70
CA TRP A 242 -6.51 12.31 2.49
C TRP A 242 -7.16 11.29 3.43
N ILE A 243 -6.55 10.10 3.57
CA ILE A 243 -7.01 9.06 4.52
C ILE A 243 -6.98 9.59 5.95
N VAL A 244 -5.87 10.21 6.36
CA VAL A 244 -5.71 10.77 7.72
C VAL A 244 -6.80 11.80 8.01
N ARG A 245 -7.04 12.73 7.07
CA ARG A 245 -8.12 13.73 7.19
C ARG A 245 -9.51 13.10 7.26
N ALA A 246 -9.76 12.02 6.50
CA ALA A 246 -11.04 11.31 6.56
C ALA A 246 -11.27 10.66 7.94
N ILE A 247 -10.23 10.04 8.53
CA ILE A 247 -10.27 9.50 9.89
C ILE A 247 -10.54 10.62 10.90
N VAL A 248 -9.75 11.70 10.86
CA VAL A 248 -9.93 12.87 11.74
C VAL A 248 -11.35 13.41 11.61
N GLN A 249 -11.85 13.59 10.40
CA GLN A 249 -13.18 14.15 10.16
C GLN A 249 -14.29 13.28 10.79
N TYR A 250 -14.21 11.96 10.63
CA TYR A 250 -15.19 11.03 11.20
C TYR A 250 -15.19 11.09 12.74
N TYR A 251 -14.00 11.03 13.37
CA TYR A 251 -13.90 11.01 14.82
C TYR A 251 -14.08 12.39 15.49
N THR A 252 -13.91 13.49 14.74
CA THR A 252 -14.08 14.85 15.29
C THR A 252 -15.44 15.48 15.04
N ARG A 253 -16.19 15.09 13.99
CA ARG A 253 -17.51 15.69 13.67
C ARG A 253 -18.70 14.84 14.12
N ASP A 254 -18.62 13.52 14.02
CA ASP A 254 -19.82 12.65 14.11
C ASP A 254 -19.94 11.89 15.44
N GLY A 255 -19.25 12.33 16.50
CA GLY A 255 -19.34 11.72 17.81
C GLY A 255 -18.75 10.30 17.86
N GLY A 256 -17.66 10.05 17.12
CA GLY A 256 -17.00 8.74 16.93
C GLY A 256 -16.54 8.01 18.21
N SER A 257 -16.79 8.56 19.39
CA SER A 257 -16.62 7.91 20.69
C SER A 257 -17.92 7.99 21.51
N ASN A 258 -19.00 7.34 21.05
CA ASN A 258 -20.20 7.16 21.88
C ASN A 258 -19.97 6.29 23.14
N ASP A 259 -18.81 5.63 23.24
CA ASP A 259 -18.42 4.76 24.38
C ASP A 259 -17.49 5.45 25.40
N GLY A 260 -17.17 6.74 25.22
CA GLY A 260 -16.25 7.45 26.14
C GLY A 260 -14.80 6.93 26.15
N ARG A 261 -14.44 6.04 25.21
CA ARG A 261 -13.07 5.59 24.99
C ARG A 261 -12.28 6.62 24.20
N ASN A 262 -11.09 6.93 24.71
CA ASN A 262 -10.13 7.81 24.06
C ASN A 262 -9.16 7.04 23.14
N ASP A 263 -9.10 5.71 23.24
CA ASP A 263 -8.22 4.89 22.40
C ASP A 263 -8.85 4.63 21.02
N LEU A 264 -8.06 4.80 19.96
CA LEU A 264 -8.44 4.55 18.58
C LEU A 264 -7.54 3.44 17.99
N ARG A 265 -8.08 2.24 17.77
CA ARG A 265 -7.33 1.11 17.22
C ARG A 265 -7.40 1.11 15.70
N VAL A 266 -6.27 1.27 15.04
CA VAL A 266 -6.19 1.41 13.57
C VAL A 266 -5.32 0.32 12.98
N LEU A 267 -5.83 -0.40 11.99
CA LEU A 267 -5.04 -1.31 11.15
C LEU A 267 -4.76 -0.69 9.78
N ILE A 268 -3.53 -0.82 9.32
CA ILE A 268 -3.12 -0.43 7.96
C ILE A 268 -2.47 -1.64 7.28
N PRO A 269 -3.24 -2.37 6.45
CA PRO A 269 -2.71 -3.49 5.68
C PRO A 269 -2.01 -2.99 4.41
N GLY A 270 -0.98 -3.71 3.96
CA GLY A 270 -0.12 -3.29 2.86
C GLY A 270 0.62 -1.99 3.17
N ALA A 271 1.18 -1.89 4.37
CA ALA A 271 1.72 -0.65 4.91
C ALA A 271 2.94 -0.09 4.14
N GLY A 272 3.63 -0.91 3.33
CA GLY A 272 4.84 -0.50 2.64
C GLY A 272 5.90 -0.03 3.63
N LEU A 273 6.43 1.19 3.44
CA LEU A 273 7.37 1.78 4.41
C LEU A 273 6.70 2.50 5.57
N GLY A 274 5.40 2.28 5.77
CA GLY A 274 4.71 2.65 6.99
C GLY A 274 4.37 4.14 7.13
N ARG A 275 4.51 4.96 6.08
CA ARG A 275 4.23 6.41 6.19
C ARG A 275 2.78 6.69 6.58
N LEU A 276 1.80 6.00 6.02
CA LEU A 276 0.40 6.18 6.44
C LEU A 276 0.20 5.84 7.92
N ALA A 277 0.83 4.75 8.38
CA ALA A 277 0.74 4.33 9.78
C ALA A 277 1.39 5.34 10.72
N TYR A 278 2.54 5.87 10.31
CA TYR A 278 3.22 6.94 10.98
C TYR A 278 2.38 8.23 11.07
N GLU A 279 1.75 8.66 9.97
CA GLU A 279 0.92 9.86 9.93
C GLU A 279 -0.31 9.75 10.82
N VAL A 280 -0.96 8.58 10.86
CA VAL A 280 -2.08 8.34 11.79
C VAL A 280 -1.59 8.34 13.24
N ALA A 281 -0.49 7.65 13.54
CA ALA A 281 0.06 7.54 14.90
C ALA A 281 0.54 8.89 15.46
N THR A 282 0.97 9.80 14.60
CA THR A 282 1.47 11.14 14.99
C THR A 282 0.48 12.27 14.75
N CYS A 283 -0.76 11.96 14.37
CA CYS A 283 -1.76 12.95 13.98
C CYS A 283 -2.12 13.90 15.13
N LYS A 284 -1.64 15.14 15.03
CA LYS A 284 -1.85 16.19 16.03
C LYS A 284 -3.33 16.42 16.34
N ASP A 285 -4.20 16.42 15.33
CA ASP A 285 -5.62 16.72 15.50
C ASP A 285 -6.35 15.67 16.35
N LEU A 286 -5.96 14.39 16.24
CA LEU A 286 -6.47 13.33 17.09
C LEU A 286 -5.99 13.54 18.54
N ILE A 287 -4.69 13.78 18.72
CA ILE A 287 -4.05 13.89 20.03
C ILE A 287 -4.59 15.10 20.82
N VAL A 288 -4.71 16.27 20.17
CA VAL A 288 -5.25 17.49 20.79
C VAL A 288 -6.72 17.32 21.19
N LYS A 289 -7.45 16.42 20.53
CA LYS A 289 -8.82 16.03 20.89
C LYS A 289 -8.88 14.97 21.98
N GLY A 290 -7.73 14.54 22.50
CA GLY A 290 -7.63 13.49 23.51
C GLY A 290 -7.81 12.08 22.95
N VAL A 291 -7.80 11.91 21.62
CA VAL A 291 -7.84 10.60 20.98
C VAL A 291 -6.41 10.06 20.86
N VAL A 292 -6.17 8.85 21.35
CA VAL A 292 -4.87 8.17 21.36
C VAL A 292 -4.88 7.08 20.30
N PRO A 293 -4.19 7.25 19.17
CA PRO A 293 -4.11 6.22 18.13
C PRO A 293 -3.20 5.07 18.57
N HIS A 294 -3.69 3.85 18.43
CA HIS A 294 -2.93 2.60 18.54
C HIS A 294 -2.90 1.99 17.14
N VAL A 295 -1.77 2.11 16.45
CA VAL A 295 -1.68 1.81 15.02
C VAL A 295 -0.87 0.54 14.81
N GLU A 296 -1.47 -0.44 14.11
CA GLU A 296 -0.79 -1.64 13.62
C GLU A 296 -0.58 -1.51 12.11
N ALA A 297 0.69 -1.56 11.68
CA ALA A 297 1.08 -1.58 10.28
C ALA A 297 1.39 -3.02 9.85
N ASN A 298 0.66 -3.55 8.88
CA ASN A 298 0.87 -4.89 8.35
C ASN A 298 1.41 -4.85 6.92
N ASP A 299 2.42 -5.69 6.66
CA ASP A 299 2.88 -5.97 5.30
C ASP A 299 3.40 -7.41 5.24
N SER A 300 3.25 -8.08 4.09
CA SER A 300 3.77 -9.43 3.88
C SER A 300 5.27 -9.44 3.60
N SER A 301 5.85 -8.29 3.23
CA SER A 301 7.28 -8.12 3.03
C SER A 301 7.99 -7.74 4.32
N VAL A 302 8.79 -8.69 4.83
CA VAL A 302 9.82 -8.44 5.85
C VAL A 302 10.71 -7.24 5.49
N THR A 303 11.06 -7.10 4.22
CA THR A 303 11.99 -6.07 3.74
C THR A 303 11.40 -4.68 3.91
N MET A 304 10.12 -4.51 3.56
CA MET A 304 9.41 -3.24 3.72
C MET A 304 9.27 -2.87 5.20
N ILE A 305 8.87 -3.81 6.05
CA ILE A 305 8.72 -3.58 7.49
C ILE A 305 10.05 -3.19 8.15
N PHE A 306 11.15 -3.88 7.83
CA PHE A 306 12.45 -3.54 8.41
C PHE A 306 12.94 -2.17 7.93
N ALA A 307 12.75 -1.84 6.66
CA ALA A 307 13.05 -0.50 6.16
C ALA A 307 12.21 0.57 6.85
N ALA A 308 10.89 0.34 7.02
CA ALA A 308 9.98 1.24 7.75
C ALA A 308 10.48 1.50 9.17
N GLN A 309 10.78 0.43 9.92
CA GLN A 309 11.27 0.52 11.29
C GLN A 309 12.57 1.30 11.40
N ASN A 310 13.51 1.13 10.47
CA ASN A 310 14.76 1.88 10.50
C ASN A 310 14.53 3.38 10.25
N VAL A 311 13.57 3.76 9.41
CA VAL A 311 13.18 5.17 9.27
C VAL A 311 12.58 5.72 10.57
N ILE A 312 11.71 4.96 11.25
CA ILE A 312 11.17 5.35 12.56
C ILE A 312 12.28 5.49 13.62
N LYS A 313 13.28 4.60 13.62
CA LYS A 313 14.45 4.68 14.51
C LYS A 313 15.30 5.91 14.23
N MET A 314 15.45 6.32 12.96
CA MET A 314 16.13 7.57 12.60
C MET A 314 15.40 8.77 13.22
N LEU A 315 14.06 8.84 13.10
CA LEU A 315 13.24 9.90 13.72
C LEU A 315 13.38 9.92 15.25
N GLN A 316 13.29 8.76 15.89
CA GLN A 316 13.50 8.60 17.34
C GLN A 316 14.86 9.13 17.78
N GLN A 317 15.94 8.71 17.12
CA GLN A 317 17.31 9.13 17.45
C GLN A 317 17.52 10.62 17.25
N GLN A 318 16.93 11.20 16.20
CA GLN A 318 17.01 12.63 15.93
C GLN A 318 16.38 13.47 17.04
N GLN A 319 15.26 13.02 17.61
CA GLN A 319 14.63 13.69 18.74
C GLN A 319 15.53 13.71 19.99
N TYR A 320 16.24 12.62 20.28
CA TYR A 320 17.18 12.57 21.40
C TYR A 320 18.44 13.42 21.16
N GLN A 321 18.94 13.48 19.92
CA GLN A 321 20.14 14.25 19.58
C GLN A 321 19.88 15.76 19.54
N HIS A 322 18.68 16.23 19.16
CA HIS A 322 18.34 17.65 19.26
C HIS A 322 18.40 18.21 20.69
N GLN A 323 18.32 17.36 21.71
CA GLN A 323 18.43 17.76 23.12
C GLN A 323 19.90 17.89 23.59
N GLN A 324 20.89 17.44 22.80
CA GLN A 324 22.32 17.51 23.12
C GLN A 324 23.06 18.29 22.02
N GLU A 325 23.56 19.48 22.34
CA GLU A 325 24.14 20.47 21.40
C GLU A 325 24.97 19.86 20.24
N GLY A 326 24.49 20.02 19.01
CA GLY A 326 25.22 19.66 17.79
C GLY A 326 24.28 19.33 16.64
N ASN A 327 24.10 20.30 15.72
CA ASN A 327 23.14 20.33 14.62
C ASN A 327 23.41 19.27 13.52
N ARG A 328 23.40 17.96 13.84
CA ARG A 328 23.48 16.88 12.87
C ARG A 328 22.08 16.37 12.56
N GLN A 329 21.54 16.80 11.44
CA GLN A 329 20.31 16.24 10.88
C GLN A 329 20.61 14.78 10.49
N LEU A 330 19.95 13.81 11.14
CA LEU A 330 20.07 12.36 10.87
C LEU A 330 19.31 11.96 9.61
N GLN A 331 19.50 12.75 8.57
CA GLN A 331 18.91 12.53 7.25
C GLN A 331 19.92 11.86 6.33
N SER A 332 19.40 11.00 5.45
CA SER A 332 20.17 10.28 4.45
C SER A 332 19.77 10.74 3.05
N ALA A 333 20.77 10.95 2.20
CA ALA A 333 20.57 11.24 0.78
C ALA A 333 20.30 9.94 0.01
N ILE A 334 19.39 10.00 -0.96
CA ILE A 334 19.00 8.88 -1.83
C ILE A 334 18.83 9.36 -3.27
N TYR A 335 19.13 8.51 -4.25
CA TYR A 335 18.94 8.77 -5.68
C TYR A 335 17.85 7.82 -6.22
N PRO A 336 16.57 8.14 -6.05
CA PRO A 336 15.51 7.15 -6.20
C PRO A 336 15.20 6.78 -7.64
N PHE A 337 15.55 7.64 -8.59
CA PHE A 337 15.33 7.42 -10.02
C PHE A 337 16.52 6.74 -10.71
N LEU A 338 17.63 6.53 -9.98
CA LEU A 338 18.89 6.05 -10.54
C LEU A 338 18.75 4.71 -11.24
N SER A 339 17.94 3.81 -10.68
CA SER A 339 17.78 2.43 -11.13
C SER A 339 16.55 2.18 -12.01
N ASP A 340 15.80 3.23 -12.35
CA ASP A 340 14.65 3.10 -13.24
C ASP A 340 15.04 2.52 -14.60
N LEU A 341 14.11 1.86 -15.29
CA LEU A 341 14.36 1.45 -16.67
C LEU A 341 14.64 2.69 -17.55
N GLN A 342 15.64 2.61 -18.44
CA GLN A 342 16.00 3.70 -19.33
C GLN A 342 15.04 3.77 -20.53
N VAL A 343 13.77 4.06 -20.25
CA VAL A 343 12.70 4.17 -21.23
C VAL A 343 11.97 5.48 -21.05
N ASN A 344 11.60 6.12 -22.16
CA ASN A 344 10.82 7.37 -22.18
C ASN A 344 11.47 8.57 -21.46
N GLU A 345 12.75 8.54 -21.09
CA GLU A 345 13.40 9.65 -20.38
C GLU A 345 13.49 10.92 -21.24
N ILE A 346 13.10 12.07 -20.67
CA ILE A 346 13.23 13.38 -21.33
C ILE A 346 14.62 13.98 -21.08
N ASP A 347 15.07 13.95 -19.82
CA ASP A 347 16.33 14.56 -19.38
C ASP A 347 17.11 13.58 -18.50
N ALA A 348 18.28 13.16 -18.98
CA ALA A 348 19.15 12.24 -18.26
C ALA A 348 19.64 12.78 -16.90
N ARG A 349 19.61 14.10 -16.67
CA ARG A 349 19.98 14.69 -15.38
C ARG A 349 18.98 14.33 -14.28
N LYS A 350 17.70 14.19 -14.63
CA LYS A 350 16.62 13.86 -13.70
C LYS A 350 16.84 12.50 -13.02
N ARG A 351 17.46 11.54 -13.71
CA ARG A 351 17.87 10.24 -13.13
C ARG A 351 18.80 10.36 -11.92
N PHE A 352 19.59 11.43 -11.87
CA PHE A 352 20.57 11.70 -10.82
C PHE A 352 20.08 12.73 -9.80
N GLU A 353 18.78 13.05 -9.80
CA GLU A 353 18.22 13.89 -8.75
C GLU A 353 18.31 13.18 -7.41
N MET A 354 18.78 13.94 -6.44
CA MET A 354 18.97 13.51 -5.06
C MET A 354 17.79 13.97 -4.23
N GLU A 355 17.29 13.08 -3.39
CA GLU A 355 16.30 13.37 -2.37
C GLU A 355 16.84 13.04 -0.97
N VAL A 356 16.16 13.51 0.06
CA VAL A 356 16.58 13.35 1.45
C VAL A 356 15.43 12.78 2.28
N PHE A 357 15.72 11.78 3.10
CA PHE A 357 14.76 11.15 4.02
C PHE A 357 15.36 10.95 5.43
N PRO A 358 14.53 10.87 6.49
CA PRO A 358 13.12 11.26 6.53
C PRO A 358 12.95 12.76 6.28
N ASP A 359 11.86 13.17 5.65
CA ASP A 359 11.57 14.57 5.36
C ASP A 359 11.25 15.41 6.61
N GLU A 360 11.26 16.74 6.44
CA GLU A 360 11.02 17.70 7.52
C GLU A 360 9.64 17.57 8.16
N HIS A 361 8.60 17.23 7.38
CA HIS A 361 7.26 17.06 7.92
C HIS A 361 7.23 15.90 8.92
N ALA A 362 7.83 14.76 8.57
CA ALA A 362 7.95 13.62 9.49
C ALA A 362 8.79 13.96 10.73
N VAL A 363 9.87 14.72 10.59
CA VAL A 363 10.67 15.16 11.74
C VAL A 363 9.82 16.04 12.67
N ASP A 364 9.10 17.02 12.12
CA ASP A 364 8.31 17.98 12.87
C ASP A 364 7.08 17.33 13.54
N SER A 365 6.37 16.42 12.85
CA SER A 365 5.25 15.69 13.44
C SER A 365 5.70 14.77 14.57
N TYR A 366 6.88 14.13 14.45
CA TYR A 366 7.45 13.31 15.51
C TYR A 366 7.73 14.15 16.76
N LYS A 367 8.41 15.28 16.57
CA LYS A 367 8.72 16.22 17.66
C LYS A 367 7.45 16.75 18.30
N CYS A 368 6.48 17.19 17.50
CA CYS A 368 5.19 17.69 18.00
C CYS A 368 4.45 16.63 18.82
N TYR A 369 4.45 15.36 18.38
CA TYR A 369 3.87 14.26 19.16
C TYR A 369 4.55 14.12 20.53
N HIS A 370 5.89 14.12 20.54
CA HIS A 370 6.66 13.97 21.77
C HIS A 370 6.43 15.15 22.73
N ASP A 371 6.42 16.37 22.21
CA ASP A 371 6.19 17.58 23.01
C ASP A 371 4.77 17.58 23.64
N LEU A 372 3.78 16.99 22.96
CA LEU A 372 2.40 16.88 23.46
C LEU A 372 2.20 15.73 24.45
N THR A 373 2.87 14.60 24.26
CA THR A 373 2.57 13.35 24.99
C THR A 373 3.66 12.91 25.96
N GLY A 374 4.88 13.43 25.81
CA GLY A 374 6.07 12.99 26.54
C GLY A 374 6.54 11.57 26.18
N THR A 375 5.97 10.94 25.15
CA THR A 375 6.23 9.53 24.80
C THR A 375 6.54 9.35 23.32
N HIS A 376 6.75 8.10 22.89
CA HIS A 376 6.87 7.73 21.48
C HIS A 376 5.49 7.37 20.90
N PRO A 377 5.25 7.56 19.59
CA PRO A 377 4.00 7.16 18.94
C PRO A 377 3.72 5.67 19.13
N ASN A 378 2.46 5.31 19.38
CA ASN A 378 2.05 3.91 19.52
C ASN A 378 1.82 3.28 18.14
N LEU A 379 2.93 2.85 17.53
CA LEU A 379 3.00 2.24 16.22
C LEU A 379 3.71 0.88 16.32
N SER A 380 3.00 -0.20 15.95
CA SER A 380 3.54 -1.55 15.86
C SER A 380 3.59 -2.03 14.40
N PHE A 381 4.45 -3.01 14.14
CA PHE A 381 4.58 -3.61 12.83
C PHE A 381 4.36 -5.12 12.89
N THR A 382 3.54 -5.64 11.96
CA THR A 382 3.21 -7.05 11.83
C THR A 382 3.62 -7.55 10.45
N VAL A 383 4.52 -8.54 10.41
CA VAL A 383 4.87 -9.27 9.18
C VAL A 383 3.94 -10.48 9.06
N GLY A 384 3.19 -10.54 7.96
CA GLY A 384 2.34 -11.66 7.64
C GLY A 384 1.40 -11.35 6.47
N ASP A 385 0.94 -12.39 5.78
CA ASP A 385 -0.11 -12.24 4.78
C ASP A 385 -1.41 -11.76 5.44
N PHE A 386 -2.10 -10.80 4.81
CA PHE A 386 -3.27 -10.16 5.37
C PHE A 386 -4.41 -11.16 5.61
N VAL A 387 -4.66 -12.06 4.65
CA VAL A 387 -5.81 -12.97 4.72
C VAL A 387 -5.65 -13.96 5.86
N SER A 388 -4.50 -14.65 5.90
CA SER A 388 -4.17 -15.63 6.93
C SER A 388 -3.97 -15.03 8.32
N THR A 389 -3.42 -13.82 8.41
CA THR A 389 -3.18 -13.14 9.70
C THR A 389 -4.47 -12.69 10.35
N TYR A 390 -5.34 -12.03 9.58
CA TYR A 390 -6.48 -11.31 10.13
C TYR A 390 -7.80 -12.07 10.08
N SER A 391 -7.81 -13.26 9.48
CA SER A 391 -8.91 -14.22 9.63
C SER A 391 -8.93 -14.93 10.99
N GLN A 392 -7.87 -14.82 11.78
CA GLN A 392 -7.78 -15.46 13.08
C GLN A 392 -8.87 -14.95 14.03
N GLN A 393 -9.44 -15.86 14.81
CA GLN A 393 -10.51 -15.54 15.76
C GLN A 393 -10.09 -14.48 16.79
N SER A 394 -8.80 -14.44 17.14
CA SER A 394 -8.25 -13.43 18.03
C SER A 394 -8.47 -12.01 17.50
N LYS A 395 -8.41 -11.80 16.18
CA LYS A 395 -8.51 -10.49 15.50
C LYS A 395 -9.95 -9.99 15.35
N GLN A 396 -10.96 -10.73 15.82
CA GLN A 396 -12.35 -10.33 15.72
C GLN A 396 -12.64 -9.03 16.49
N ASN A 397 -13.34 -8.07 15.86
CA ASN A 397 -13.74 -6.79 16.47
C ASN A 397 -12.58 -6.01 17.14
N GLN A 398 -11.34 -6.23 16.69
CA GLN A 398 -10.15 -5.64 17.30
C GLN A 398 -9.90 -4.20 16.87
N TYR A 399 -10.45 -3.76 15.73
CA TYR A 399 -10.11 -2.46 15.15
C TYR A 399 -11.34 -1.56 15.03
N ASP A 400 -11.11 -0.27 15.27
CA ASP A 400 -12.11 0.79 15.08
C ASP A 400 -12.00 1.35 13.66
N VAL A 401 -10.79 1.34 13.09
CA VAL A 401 -10.50 1.78 11.72
C VAL A 401 -9.64 0.74 11.01
N VAL A 402 -9.97 0.45 9.75
CA VAL A 402 -9.04 -0.16 8.79
C VAL A 402 -8.80 0.82 7.65
N ALA A 403 -7.54 1.15 7.39
CA ALA A 403 -7.16 2.18 6.42
C ALA A 403 -6.28 1.60 5.31
N THR A 404 -6.80 1.58 4.07
CA THR A 404 -6.15 0.96 2.91
C THR A 404 -5.66 2.01 1.92
N SER A 405 -4.39 1.93 1.50
CA SER A 405 -3.77 2.82 0.51
C SER A 405 -3.06 2.01 -0.56
N PHE A 406 -3.55 2.03 -1.80
CA PHE A 406 -3.02 1.18 -2.90
C PHE A 406 -2.92 -0.31 -2.52
N PHE A 407 -3.97 -0.83 -1.88
CA PHE A 407 -3.97 -2.18 -1.30
C PHE A 407 -5.11 -3.06 -1.83
N ILE A 408 -6.32 -2.52 -2.00
CA ILE A 408 -7.50 -3.35 -2.27
C ILE A 408 -7.40 -4.13 -3.58
N ASP A 409 -6.65 -3.60 -4.53
CA ASP A 409 -6.42 -4.16 -5.85
C ASP A 409 -5.32 -5.24 -5.88
N THR A 410 -4.68 -5.53 -4.74
CA THR A 410 -3.76 -6.67 -4.59
C THR A 410 -4.50 -7.98 -4.28
N ALA A 411 -5.81 -7.94 -4.03
CA ALA A 411 -6.58 -9.12 -3.69
C ALA A 411 -6.65 -10.12 -4.86
N THR A 412 -6.34 -11.38 -4.60
CA THR A 412 -6.68 -12.49 -5.51
C THR A 412 -8.19 -12.61 -5.65
N ASN A 413 -8.90 -12.52 -4.54
CA ASN A 413 -10.35 -12.49 -4.45
C ASN A 413 -10.80 -11.40 -3.47
N ILE A 414 -11.39 -10.32 -3.98
CA ILE A 414 -11.79 -9.16 -3.17
C ILE A 414 -12.85 -9.51 -2.10
N TYR A 415 -13.63 -10.60 -2.26
CA TYR A 415 -14.57 -11.03 -1.23
C TYR A 415 -13.85 -11.45 0.06
N GLU A 416 -12.65 -12.03 -0.02
CA GLU A 416 -11.85 -12.39 1.15
C GLU A 416 -11.51 -11.14 1.97
N TYR A 417 -11.10 -10.06 1.30
CA TYR A 417 -10.85 -8.80 1.97
C TYR A 417 -12.13 -8.27 2.61
N ILE A 418 -13.26 -8.27 1.90
CA ILE A 418 -14.56 -7.83 2.46
C ILE A 418 -14.95 -8.64 3.70
N TYR A 419 -14.80 -9.98 3.67
CA TYR A 419 -15.08 -10.83 4.84
C TYR A 419 -14.18 -10.50 6.02
N ILE A 420 -12.89 -10.29 5.78
CA ILE A 420 -11.92 -9.97 6.81
C ILE A 420 -12.14 -8.57 7.39
N MET A 421 -12.46 -7.57 6.55
CA MET A 421 -12.84 -6.25 7.03
C MET A 421 -14.03 -6.33 7.99
N LYS A 422 -15.06 -7.11 7.65
CA LYS A 422 -16.22 -7.33 8.52
C LYS A 422 -15.88 -8.04 9.83
N HIS A 423 -14.93 -8.96 9.79
CA HIS A 423 -14.48 -9.69 10.98
C HIS A 423 -13.68 -8.81 11.94
N MET A 424 -12.77 -8.01 11.39
CA MET A 424 -11.85 -7.17 12.18
C MET A 424 -12.51 -5.92 12.76
N LEU A 425 -13.43 -5.31 12.00
CA LEU A 425 -14.09 -4.07 12.40
C LEU A 425 -15.15 -4.35 13.44
N GLY A 426 -15.07 -3.63 14.56
CA GLY A 426 -16.16 -3.59 15.53
C GLY A 426 -17.42 -2.93 14.96
N THR A 427 -18.52 -2.98 15.72
CA THR A 427 -19.74 -2.25 15.39
C THR A 427 -19.44 -0.75 15.24
N ASN A 428 -19.91 -0.14 14.15
CA ASN A 428 -19.63 1.25 13.76
C ASN A 428 -18.16 1.56 13.42
N GLY A 429 -17.31 0.54 13.32
CA GLY A 429 -15.96 0.69 12.78
C GLY A 429 -15.99 1.10 11.31
N ILE A 430 -14.95 1.79 10.87
CA ILE A 430 -14.88 2.33 9.51
C ILE A 430 -13.73 1.72 8.70
N TRP A 431 -14.01 1.49 7.42
CA TRP A 431 -13.02 1.23 6.40
C TRP A 431 -12.81 2.49 5.56
N VAL A 432 -11.59 3.03 5.59
CA VAL A 432 -11.17 4.18 4.79
C VAL A 432 -10.23 3.71 3.69
N ASN A 433 -10.51 4.04 2.44
CA ASN A 433 -9.69 3.64 1.30
C ASN A 433 -9.28 4.83 0.44
N CYS A 434 -8.03 4.84 -0.01
CA CYS A 434 -7.57 5.68 -1.12
C CYS A 434 -6.59 4.92 -2.01
N GLY A 435 -7.02 4.56 -3.23
CA GLY A 435 -6.16 3.87 -4.18
C GLY A 435 -6.90 3.54 -5.48
N PRO A 436 -6.20 3.12 -6.53
CA PRO A 436 -6.84 2.68 -7.76
C PRO A 436 -7.56 1.33 -7.56
N VAL A 437 -8.22 0.88 -8.63
CA VAL A 437 -8.70 -0.50 -8.79
C VAL A 437 -7.88 -1.18 -9.90
N GLN A 438 -6.55 -1.05 -9.83
CA GLN A 438 -5.64 -1.67 -10.79
C GLN A 438 -5.41 -3.12 -10.38
N TRP A 439 -6.45 -3.94 -10.53
CA TRP A 439 -6.44 -5.34 -10.10
C TRP A 439 -5.18 -6.07 -10.56
N HIS A 440 -4.44 -6.61 -9.59
CA HIS A 440 -3.19 -7.31 -9.83
C HIS A 440 -3.40 -8.45 -10.86
N PRO A 441 -2.39 -8.82 -11.68
CA PRO A 441 -2.55 -9.90 -12.66
C PRO A 441 -3.04 -11.23 -12.08
N CYS A 442 -2.77 -11.52 -10.80
CA CYS A 442 -3.26 -12.72 -10.10
C CYS A 442 -4.72 -12.62 -9.61
N ALA A 443 -5.38 -11.46 -9.74
CA ALA A 443 -6.77 -11.28 -9.34
C ALA A 443 -7.69 -12.14 -10.20
N LEU A 444 -8.50 -12.98 -9.56
CA LEU A 444 -9.54 -13.80 -10.19
C LEU A 444 -10.81 -12.98 -10.43
N LEU A 445 -11.08 -12.02 -9.55
CA LEU A 445 -12.21 -11.10 -9.64
C LEU A 445 -11.69 -9.67 -9.85
N ARG A 446 -12.30 -8.95 -10.81
CA ARG A 446 -11.89 -7.59 -11.19
C ARG A 446 -13.10 -6.66 -11.28
N PRO A 447 -13.86 -6.44 -10.18
CA PRO A 447 -15.03 -5.60 -10.24
C PRO A 447 -14.67 -4.15 -10.61
N THR A 448 -15.57 -3.50 -11.34
CA THR A 448 -15.50 -2.05 -11.53
C THR A 448 -15.77 -1.32 -10.21
N VAL A 449 -15.48 -0.02 -10.16
CA VAL A 449 -15.77 0.83 -8.99
C VAL A 449 -17.24 0.73 -8.59
N GLU A 450 -18.18 0.86 -9.52
CA GLU A 450 -19.62 0.77 -9.21
C GLU A 450 -20.03 -0.63 -8.71
N GLN A 451 -19.46 -1.70 -9.28
CA GLN A 451 -19.73 -3.06 -8.78
C GLN A 451 -19.16 -3.27 -7.37
N LEU A 452 -17.96 -2.76 -7.08
CA LEU A 452 -17.37 -2.82 -5.74
C LEU A 452 -18.23 -2.07 -4.73
N LYS A 453 -18.80 -0.93 -5.13
CA LYS A 453 -19.76 -0.17 -4.33
C LYS A 453 -20.97 -1.01 -3.94
N ASP A 454 -21.60 -1.66 -4.92
CA ASP A 454 -22.76 -2.52 -4.71
C ASP A 454 -22.40 -3.69 -3.78
N MET A 455 -21.23 -4.31 -3.99
CA MET A 455 -20.73 -5.40 -3.15
C MET A 455 -20.58 -4.99 -1.69
N LEU A 456 -20.02 -3.80 -1.42
CA LEU A 456 -19.87 -3.27 -0.06
C LEU A 456 -21.21 -3.03 0.62
N GLN A 457 -22.18 -2.46 -0.10
CA GLN A 457 -23.52 -2.20 0.44
C GLN A 457 -24.25 -3.51 0.76
N VAL A 458 -24.21 -4.50 -0.14
CA VAL A 458 -24.76 -5.84 0.10
C VAL A 458 -24.06 -6.52 1.27
N ALA A 459 -22.76 -6.30 1.44
CA ALA A 459 -22.00 -6.85 2.56
C ALA A 459 -22.33 -6.20 3.91
N GLY A 460 -23.13 -5.13 3.95
CA GLY A 460 -23.58 -4.46 5.18
C GLY A 460 -22.80 -3.19 5.54
N PHE A 461 -22.03 -2.64 4.61
CA PHE A 461 -21.38 -1.35 4.80
C PHE A 461 -22.30 -0.20 4.38
N GLU A 462 -22.42 0.80 5.26
CA GLU A 462 -22.95 2.11 4.93
C GLU A 462 -21.85 2.99 4.34
N LEU A 463 -22.06 3.50 3.13
CA LEU A 463 -21.09 4.35 2.46
C LEU A 463 -21.28 5.81 2.87
N ILE A 464 -20.44 6.31 3.77
CA ILE A 464 -20.45 7.70 4.25
C ILE A 464 -19.94 8.64 3.15
N SER A 465 -18.90 8.22 2.44
CA SER A 465 -18.40 8.94 1.26
C SER A 465 -17.91 7.94 0.21
N TRP A 466 -18.08 8.31 -1.06
CA TRP A 466 -17.66 7.52 -2.21
C TRP A 466 -17.37 8.45 -3.39
N SER A 467 -16.12 8.46 -3.87
CA SER A 467 -15.72 9.31 -4.99
C SER A 467 -14.50 8.76 -5.72
N VAL A 468 -14.42 8.99 -7.02
CA VAL A 468 -13.19 8.81 -7.79
C VAL A 468 -12.58 10.19 -7.99
N ALA A 469 -11.27 10.34 -7.76
CA ALA A 469 -10.61 11.63 -7.95
C ALA A 469 -10.71 12.11 -9.41
N ASP A 470 -11.05 13.39 -9.60
CA ASP A 470 -11.15 14.01 -10.93
C ASP A 470 -9.77 14.12 -11.61
N GLU A 471 -8.79 14.55 -10.82
CA GLU A 471 -7.40 14.73 -11.25
C GLU A 471 -6.60 13.44 -11.04
N ALA A 472 -5.69 13.18 -11.97
CA ALA A 472 -4.75 12.08 -11.85
C ALA A 472 -3.62 12.46 -10.86
N VAL A 473 -3.28 11.51 -9.98
CA VAL A 473 -2.28 11.64 -8.94
C VAL A 473 -1.13 10.69 -9.25
N ALA A 474 0.09 11.22 -9.32
CA ALA A 474 1.29 10.42 -9.49
C ALA A 474 1.49 9.49 -8.29
N TYR A 475 1.99 8.28 -8.52
CA TYR A 475 2.22 7.32 -7.44
C TYR A 475 3.47 7.63 -6.63
N ARG A 476 4.56 8.00 -7.28
CA ARG A 476 5.88 8.14 -6.66
C ARG A 476 6.33 9.60 -6.56
N HIS A 477 6.36 10.34 -7.67
CA HIS A 477 6.82 11.73 -7.69
C HIS A 477 5.99 12.57 -8.68
N PRO A 478 5.68 13.85 -8.40
CA PRO A 478 4.85 14.66 -9.29
C PRO A 478 5.42 14.84 -10.71
N ASP A 479 6.75 14.81 -10.87
CA ASP A 479 7.43 14.79 -12.18
C ASP A 479 7.08 13.58 -13.06
N ASP A 480 6.56 12.48 -12.49
CA ASP A 480 6.09 11.32 -13.28
C ASP A 480 4.87 11.69 -14.15
N VAL A 481 4.18 12.78 -13.83
CA VAL A 481 3.11 13.38 -14.65
C VAL A 481 3.58 14.68 -15.29
N GLY A 482 4.37 15.48 -14.55
CA GLY A 482 4.73 16.84 -14.93
C GLY A 482 3.54 17.81 -14.85
N GLY A 483 3.68 19.00 -15.46
CA GLY A 483 2.63 20.02 -15.47
C GLY A 483 2.58 20.84 -14.18
N LYS A 484 1.66 21.81 -14.09
CA LYS A 484 1.53 22.75 -12.95
C LYS A 484 2.85 23.48 -12.56
N GLY A 485 3.73 23.71 -13.54
CA GLY A 485 5.04 24.35 -13.33
C GLY A 485 6.20 23.36 -13.13
N LEU A 486 5.94 22.05 -13.11
CA LEU A 486 6.96 21.00 -13.04
C LEU A 486 7.30 20.46 -14.43
N GLU A 487 8.58 20.17 -14.65
CA GLU A 487 9.07 19.50 -15.86
C GLU A 487 8.80 17.99 -15.77
N ALA A 488 8.24 17.40 -16.81
CA ALA A 488 8.02 15.95 -16.84
C ALA A 488 9.35 15.18 -16.89
N ARG A 489 9.44 14.08 -16.15
CA ARG A 489 10.60 13.17 -16.17
C ARG A 489 10.62 12.29 -17.41
N TYR A 490 9.44 11.86 -17.85
CA TYR A 490 9.26 10.95 -18.96
C TYR A 490 8.31 11.51 -20.03
N THR A 491 8.44 11.03 -21.26
CA THR A 491 7.51 11.28 -22.37
C THR A 491 6.19 10.54 -22.21
N ARG A 492 6.10 9.61 -21.23
CA ARG A 492 4.89 8.91 -20.81
C ARG A 492 4.55 9.32 -19.38
N SER A 493 3.33 9.78 -19.15
CA SER A 493 2.83 10.05 -17.79
C SER A 493 2.26 8.78 -17.15
N GLU A 494 2.57 8.55 -15.87
CA GLU A 494 2.00 7.46 -15.07
C GLU A 494 1.34 8.03 -13.80
N ALA A 495 0.02 7.85 -13.69
CA ALA A 495 -0.77 8.34 -12.58
C ALA A 495 -2.13 7.66 -12.48
N TYR A 496 -2.78 7.85 -11.33
CA TYR A 496 -4.01 7.18 -10.96
C TYR A 496 -5.09 8.19 -10.59
N ARG A 497 -6.34 7.86 -10.89
CA ARG A 497 -7.50 8.51 -10.28
C ARG A 497 -7.96 7.65 -9.11
N PRO A 498 -7.48 7.90 -7.88
CA PRO A 498 -7.80 7.02 -6.76
C PRO A 498 -9.31 7.01 -6.47
N LEU A 499 -9.82 5.81 -6.20
CA LEU A 499 -11.09 5.61 -5.51
C LEU A 499 -10.91 5.94 -4.04
N ARG A 500 -11.71 6.90 -3.57
CA ARG A 500 -11.74 7.42 -2.21
C ARG A 500 -13.09 7.10 -1.58
N PHE A 501 -13.09 6.34 -0.49
CA PHE A 501 -14.32 6.07 0.25
C PHE A 501 -14.09 5.98 1.76
N VAL A 502 -15.17 6.24 2.49
CA VAL A 502 -15.32 5.92 3.91
C VAL A 502 -16.59 5.08 4.04
N ALA A 503 -16.43 3.84 4.48
CA ALA A 503 -17.50 2.86 4.63
C ALA A 503 -17.59 2.43 6.10
N ARG A 504 -18.76 2.61 6.71
CA ARG A 504 -19.03 2.21 8.10
C ARG A 504 -19.71 0.85 8.13
N LEU A 505 -19.20 -0.06 8.95
CA LEU A 505 -19.87 -1.33 9.18
C LEU A 505 -21.08 -1.09 10.11
N LEU A 506 -22.29 -1.26 9.56
CA LEU A 506 -23.50 -1.25 10.38
C LEU A 506 -23.47 -2.47 11.30
N SER A 507 -23.95 -2.31 12.54
CA SER A 507 -23.98 -3.36 13.57
C SER A 507 -24.24 -4.72 12.94
N SER A 508 -23.36 -5.69 13.20
CA SER A 508 -23.56 -7.08 12.78
C SER A 508 -24.98 -7.45 13.19
N GLN A 509 -25.89 -7.62 12.22
CA GLN A 509 -27.18 -8.19 12.57
C GLN A 509 -26.86 -9.57 13.11
N ASP A 510 -26.97 -9.67 14.42
CA ASP A 510 -26.97 -10.89 15.19
C ASP A 510 -28.31 -11.57 14.85
N ASP A 511 -28.42 -12.08 13.63
CA ASP A 511 -29.35 -13.16 13.33
C ASP A 511 -28.82 -14.34 14.14
N GLY A 512 -29.32 -14.45 15.37
CA GLY A 512 -28.78 -15.26 16.47
C GLY A 512 -28.76 -16.77 16.23
N SER A 513 -28.09 -17.25 15.18
CA SER A 513 -27.90 -18.68 14.95
C SER A 513 -26.68 -19.15 14.13
N SER A 514 -25.77 -18.33 13.55
CA SER A 514 -24.62 -18.97 12.83
C SER A 514 -23.29 -18.20 12.55
N SER A 515 -22.98 -17.05 13.14
CA SER A 515 -21.98 -16.17 12.49
C SER A 515 -20.48 -16.38 12.81
N ASN A 516 -20.08 -17.07 13.88
CA ASN A 516 -18.66 -17.09 14.30
C ASN A 516 -17.86 -18.36 13.96
N GLU A 517 -18.48 -19.55 13.92
CA GLU A 517 -17.78 -20.79 13.52
C GLU A 517 -17.59 -20.88 11.99
N GLU A 518 -18.24 -20.01 11.22
CA GLU A 518 -18.26 -20.07 9.76
C GLU A 518 -17.15 -19.27 9.05
N LEU A 519 -16.46 -18.30 9.69
CA LEU A 519 -15.51 -17.46 8.93
C LEU A 519 -14.31 -18.26 8.38
N PRO A 520 -13.60 -19.09 9.17
CA PRO A 520 -12.55 -19.94 8.62
C PRO A 520 -13.08 -20.86 7.52
N LEU A 521 -14.30 -21.38 7.66
CA LEU A 521 -14.96 -22.20 6.64
C LEU A 521 -15.29 -21.41 5.38
N LYS A 522 -15.73 -20.15 5.50
CA LYS A 522 -16.00 -19.25 4.36
C LYS A 522 -14.72 -18.88 3.63
N ILE A 523 -13.62 -18.67 4.35
CA ILE A 523 -12.31 -18.40 3.75
C ILE A 523 -11.77 -19.66 3.07
N GLN A 524 -11.79 -20.81 3.73
CA GLN A 524 -11.42 -22.10 3.11
C GLN A 524 -12.29 -22.42 1.89
N TYR A 525 -13.58 -22.11 1.94
CA TYR A 525 -14.47 -22.28 0.80
C TYR A 525 -14.15 -21.29 -0.33
N SER A 526 -13.82 -20.03 -0.01
CA SER A 526 -13.33 -19.05 -0.99
C SER A 526 -12.03 -19.51 -1.64
N GLU A 527 -11.07 -20.01 -0.85
CA GLU A 527 -9.81 -20.58 -1.35
C GLU A 527 -10.07 -21.79 -2.24
N PHE A 528 -10.97 -22.70 -1.85
CA PHE A 528 -11.39 -23.81 -2.70
C PHE A 528 -11.97 -23.31 -4.03
N LEU A 529 -12.86 -22.31 -4.00
CA LEU A 529 -13.42 -21.70 -5.20
C LEU A 529 -12.34 -21.03 -6.07
N ASN A 530 -11.32 -20.44 -5.47
CA ASN A 530 -10.17 -19.88 -6.19
C ASN A 530 -9.39 -20.98 -6.90
N GLU A 531 -9.14 -22.11 -6.24
CA GLU A 531 -8.44 -23.27 -6.84
C GLU A 531 -9.24 -23.91 -7.96
N VAL A 532 -10.57 -24.00 -7.81
CA VAL A 532 -11.49 -24.41 -8.89
C VAL A 532 -11.44 -23.43 -10.06
N ALA A 533 -11.52 -22.13 -9.81
CA ALA A 533 -11.47 -21.10 -10.85
C ALA A 533 -10.13 -21.10 -11.61
N ASN A 534 -9.05 -21.46 -10.93
CA ASN A 534 -7.73 -21.65 -11.52
C ASN A 534 -7.57 -22.98 -12.28
N GLY A 535 -8.60 -23.82 -12.33
CA GLY A 535 -8.57 -25.12 -12.99
C GLY A 535 -7.67 -26.14 -12.31
N LYS A 536 -7.27 -25.90 -11.06
CA LYS A 536 -6.44 -26.83 -10.27
C LYS A 536 -7.28 -27.95 -9.65
N ILE A 537 -8.57 -27.69 -9.44
CA ILE A 537 -9.54 -28.67 -8.93
C ILE A 537 -10.67 -28.79 -9.95
N GLU A 538 -10.86 -29.99 -10.50
CA GLU A 538 -12.03 -30.31 -11.31
C GLU A 538 -13.21 -30.63 -10.38
N VAL A 539 -14.31 -29.88 -10.54
CA VAL A 539 -15.56 -30.16 -9.84
C VAL A 539 -16.39 -31.07 -10.73
N ASN A 540 -16.53 -32.34 -10.33
CA ASN A 540 -17.39 -33.33 -10.99
C ASN A 540 -18.87 -33.15 -10.64
#